data_AF-A0A545SKW4-F1
#
_entry.id   AF-A0A545SKW4-F1
#
_cell.length_a   1.000
_cell.length_b   1.000
_cell.length_c   1.000
_cell.angle_alpha   90.00
_cell.angle_beta   90.00
_cell.angle_gamma   90.00
#
_symmetry.space_group_name_H-M   'P 1'
#
loop_
_entity.id
_entity.type
_entity.pdbx_description
1 polymer ?
#
loop_
_entity_poly.entity_id
_entity_poly.type
_entity_poly.pdbx_seq_one_letter_code
_entity_poly.pdbx_strand_id
1 'polypeptide(L)'
;MRIEDMTLDQLLDLNEVICERIDYLRAKQDQDVMKTLCVGNQVRFANKEGSTEFGIVIKINRKTVIVLTKDQRQWKMPPGMLTVVKDVN
;
A
#
# COMPACT_ATOMS: atom_id res chain seq x y z
N MET A 1 11.90 25.75 -17.45
CA MET A 1 13.21 25.14 -17.15
C MET A 1 13.09 23.67 -17.43
N ARG A 2 13.93 23.12 -18.31
CA ARG A 2 13.94 21.66 -18.50
C ARG A 2 14.82 21.04 -17.41
N ILE A 3 14.60 19.77 -17.09
CA ILE A 3 15.45 19.05 -16.12
C ILE A 3 16.91 19.05 -16.56
N GLU A 4 17.15 19.00 -17.88
CA GLU A 4 18.51 19.00 -18.43
C GLU A 4 19.27 20.31 -18.17
N ASP A 5 18.56 21.40 -17.86
CA ASP A 5 19.15 22.72 -17.62
C ASP A 5 19.40 23.00 -16.12
N MET A 6 19.05 22.07 -15.23
CA MET A 6 19.12 22.28 -13.78
C MET A 6 20.53 22.07 -13.23
N THR A 7 20.92 22.90 -12.27
CA THR A 7 22.13 22.67 -11.48
C THR A 7 21.94 21.50 -10.51
N LEU A 8 23.04 20.97 -9.95
CA LEU A 8 22.97 19.91 -8.95
C LEU A 8 22.08 20.28 -7.76
N ASP A 9 22.21 21.50 -7.23
CA ASP A 9 21.40 21.96 -6.10
C ASP A 9 19.91 22.01 -6.45
N GLN A 10 19.57 22.51 -7.64
CA GLN A 10 18.18 22.52 -8.12
C GLN A 10 17.61 21.11 -8.28
N LEU A 11 18.43 20.14 -8.70
CA LEU A 11 18.03 18.74 -8.79
C LEU A 11 17.83 18.11 -7.41
N LEU A 12 18.66 18.47 -6.43
CA LEU A 12 18.52 18.01 -5.05
C LEU A 12 17.25 18.56 -4.41
N ASP A 13 16.99 19.86 -4.55
CA ASP A 13 15.76 20.51 -4.06
C ASP A 13 14.51 19.88 -4.71
N LEU A 14 14.56 19.67 -6.02
CA LEU A 14 13.46 19.00 -6.74
C LEU A 14 13.25 17.58 -6.24
N ASN A 15 14.34 16.82 -6.03
CA ASN A 15 14.27 15.46 -5.54
C ASN A 15 13.65 15.39 -4.13
N GLU A 16 14.01 16.30 -3.23
CA GLU A 16 13.42 16.39 -1.89
C GLU A 16 11.90 16.57 -1.98
N VAL A 17 11.42 17.54 -2.76
CA VAL A 17 9.99 17.78 -2.97
C VAL A 17 9.29 16.57 -3.59
N ILE A 18 9.93 15.89 -4.55
CA ILE A 18 9.38 14.66 -5.16
C ILE A 18 9.26 13.56 -4.11
N CYS A 19 10.29 13.32 -3.31
CA CYS A 19 10.28 12.33 -2.25
C CYS A 19 9.16 12.60 -1.23
N GLU A 20 9.06 13.84 -0.74
CA GLU A 20 7.98 14.25 0.17
C GLU A 20 6.60 14.03 -0.45
N ARG A 21 6.43 14.36 -1.73
CA ARG A 21 5.16 14.16 -2.43
C ARG A 21 4.81 12.69 -2.57
N ILE A 22 5.78 11.83 -2.88
CA ILE A 22 5.60 10.37 -2.96
C ILE A 22 5.15 9.84 -1.60
N ASP A 23 5.82 10.24 -0.52
CA ASP A 23 5.49 9.76 0.82
C ASP A 23 4.11 10.23 1.28
N TYR A 24 3.74 11.48 0.98
CA TYR A 24 2.39 11.98 1.20
C TYR A 24 1.34 11.14 0.45
N LEU A 25 1.58 10.83 -0.83
CA LEU A 25 0.63 10.06 -1.64
C LEU A 25 0.49 8.62 -1.12
N ARG A 26 1.59 7.98 -0.71
CA ARG A 26 1.58 6.66 -0.07
C ARG A 26 0.75 6.67 1.22
N ALA A 27 1.00 7.65 2.10
CA ALA A 27 0.26 7.81 3.34
C ALA A 27 -1.24 8.03 3.10
N LYS A 28 -1.60 8.82 2.08
CA LYS A 28 -2.99 9.04 1.68
C LYS A 28 -3.64 7.75 1.18
N GLN A 29 -2.95 6.99 0.32
CA GLN A 29 -3.44 5.70 -0.17
C GLN A 29 -3.67 4.72 0.97
N ASP A 30 -2.73 4.61 1.91
CA ASP A 30 -2.87 3.77 3.10
C ASP A 30 -4.10 4.17 3.93
N GLN A 31 -4.31 5.47 4.15
CA GLN A 31 -5.47 5.97 4.87
C GLN A 31 -6.80 5.64 4.18
N ASP A 32 -6.85 5.77 2.85
CA ASP A 32 -8.07 5.48 2.09
C ASP A 32 -8.40 3.98 2.10
N VAL A 33 -7.41 3.11 1.96
CA VAL A 33 -7.61 1.66 2.09
C VAL A 33 -8.04 1.29 3.52
N MET A 34 -7.40 1.88 4.54
CA MET A 34 -7.77 1.66 5.95
C MET A 34 -9.23 2.03 6.27
N LYS A 35 -9.81 3.06 5.63
CA LYS A 35 -11.22 3.41 5.81
C LYS A 35 -12.17 2.33 5.30
N THR A 36 -11.74 1.53 4.33
CA THR A 36 -12.55 0.49 3.71
C THR A 36 -12.33 -0.90 4.30
N LEU A 37 -11.24 -1.09 5.05
CA LEU A 37 -10.86 -2.38 5.62
C LEU A 37 -11.57 -2.63 6.95
N CYS A 38 -12.22 -3.77 7.04
CA CYS A 38 -12.73 -4.36 8.26
C CYS A 38 -12.13 -5.75 8.48
N VAL A 39 -12.03 -6.17 9.75
CA VAL A 39 -11.77 -7.58 10.07
C VAL A 39 -12.87 -8.44 9.45
N GLY A 40 -12.49 -9.55 8.83
CA GLY A 40 -13.37 -10.42 8.06
C GLY A 40 -13.47 -10.08 6.56
N ASN A 41 -12.96 -8.94 6.10
CA ASN A 41 -12.92 -8.66 4.66
C ASN A 41 -12.02 -9.63 3.92
N GLN A 42 -12.50 -10.13 2.78
CA GLN A 42 -11.64 -10.80 1.81
C GLN A 42 -10.82 -9.76 1.06
N VAL A 43 -9.52 -9.99 0.99
CA VAL A 43 -8.56 -9.10 0.34
C VAL A 43 -7.70 -9.88 -0.64
N ARG A 44 -7.23 -9.17 -1.65
CA ARG A 44 -6.26 -9.63 -2.64
C ARG A 44 -4.97 -8.83 -2.49
N PHE A 45 -3.82 -9.50 -2.61
CA PHE A 45 -2.49 -8.88 -2.53
C PHE A 45 -1.47 -9.64 -3.39
N ALA A 46 -0.34 -9.01 -3.70
CA ALA A 46 0.78 -9.68 -4.35
C ALA A 46 1.74 -10.25 -3.29
N ASN A 47 2.12 -11.53 -3.42
CA ASN A 47 3.15 -12.13 -2.59
C ASN A 47 4.57 -11.73 -3.07
N LYS A 48 5.60 -12.17 -2.34
CA LYS A 48 7.00 -11.83 -2.66
C LYS A 48 7.46 -12.30 -4.05
N GLU A 49 6.80 -13.30 -4.60
CA GLU A 49 7.08 -13.87 -5.93
C GLU A 49 6.29 -13.15 -7.04
N GLY A 50 5.51 -12.12 -6.69
CA GLY A 50 4.70 -11.34 -7.62
C GLY A 50 3.37 -12.00 -8.00
N SER A 51 3.10 -13.20 -7.49
CA SER A 51 1.82 -13.88 -7.71
C SER A 51 0.72 -13.29 -6.82
N THR A 52 -0.50 -13.28 -7.34
CA THR A 52 -1.67 -12.76 -6.65
C THR A 52 -2.21 -13.81 -5.68
N GLU A 53 -2.31 -13.45 -4.40
CA GLU A 53 -2.92 -14.25 -3.34
C GLU A 53 -4.18 -13.61 -2.78
N PHE A 54 -5.01 -14.43 -2.15
CA PHE A 54 -6.24 -14.03 -1.48
C PHE A 54 -6.24 -14.49 -0.03
N GLY A 55 -6.81 -13.68 0.85
CA GLY A 55 -6.98 -14.05 2.24
C GLY A 55 -8.02 -13.18 2.94
N ILE A 56 -8.21 -13.43 4.22
CA ILE A 56 -9.17 -12.74 5.08
C ILE A 56 -8.40 -11.88 6.08
N VAL A 57 -8.82 -10.64 6.25
CA VAL A 57 -8.26 -9.75 7.27
C VAL A 57 -8.63 -10.28 8.65
N ILE A 58 -7.63 -10.65 9.45
CA ILE A 58 -7.85 -11.14 10.82
C ILE A 58 -7.47 -10.12 11.88
N LYS A 59 -6.66 -9.11 11.55
CA LYS A 59 -6.27 -8.03 12.46
C LYS A 59 -5.87 -6.77 11.71
N ILE A 60 -6.29 -5.62 12.21
CA ILE A 60 -5.88 -4.30 11.70
C ILE A 60 -5.10 -3.58 12.80
N ASN A 61 -3.86 -3.21 12.52
CA ASN A 61 -3.03 -2.34 13.38
C ASN A 61 -2.91 -0.96 12.74
N ARG A 62 -2.34 0.01 13.48
CA ARG A 62 -2.16 1.39 13.01
C ARG A 62 -1.43 1.52 11.65
N LYS A 63 -0.46 0.65 11.35
CA LYS A 63 0.37 0.71 10.12
C LYS A 63 0.35 -0.56 9.27
N THR A 64 -0.28 -1.63 9.74
CA THR A 64 -0.18 -2.95 9.11
C THR A 64 -1.45 -3.73 9.34
N VAL A 65 -1.77 -4.62 8.41
CA VAL A 65 -2.91 -5.53 8.46
C VAL A 65 -2.37 -6.95 8.45
N ILE A 66 -2.99 -7.83 9.25
CA ILE A 66 -2.69 -9.26 9.24
C ILE A 66 -3.78 -9.97 8.44
N VAL A 67 -3.36 -10.70 7.41
CA VAL A 67 -4.21 -11.45 6.50
C VAL A 67 -3.94 -12.94 6.67
N LEU A 68 -4.98 -13.73 6.79
CA LEU A 68 -4.94 -15.19 6.83
C LEU A 68 -5.34 -15.75 5.46
N THR A 69 -4.47 -16.52 4.84
CA THR A 69 -4.72 -17.18 3.55
C THR A 69 -5.35 -18.56 3.76
N LYS A 70 -5.90 -19.16 2.71
CA LYS A 70 -6.58 -20.46 2.76
C LYS A 70 -5.66 -21.61 3.23
N ASP A 71 -4.37 -21.51 2.95
CA ASP A 71 -3.32 -22.45 3.40
C ASP A 71 -2.85 -22.18 4.85
N GLN A 72 -3.62 -21.40 5.62
CA GLN A 72 -3.37 -21.05 7.02
C GLN A 72 -2.09 -20.23 7.27
N ARG A 73 -1.52 -19.61 6.22
CA ARG A 73 -0.39 -18.69 6.39
C ARG A 73 -0.89 -17.30 6.79
N GLN A 74 -0.11 -16.64 7.64
CA GLN A 74 -0.38 -15.26 8.05
C GLN A 74 0.61 -14.29 7.40
N TRP A 75 0.06 -13.25 6.81
CA TRP A 75 0.82 -12.20 6.14
C TRP A 75 0.62 -10.87 6.86
N LYS A 76 1.72 -10.21 7.22
CA LYS A 76 1.71 -8.84 7.75
C LYS A 76 2.03 -7.87 6.62
N MET A 77 1.03 -7.10 6.20
CA MET A 77 1.12 -6.25 5.01
C MET A 77 0.78 -4.79 5.35
N PRO A 78 1.40 -3.80 4.68
CA PRO A 78 0.89 -2.43 4.69
C PRO A 78 -0.53 -2.36 4.09
N PRO A 79 -1.42 -1.48 4.58
CA PRO A 79 -2.78 -1.37 4.08
C PRO A 79 -2.84 -1.11 2.57
N GLY A 80 -2.02 -0.20 2.03
CA GLY A 80 -2.00 0.14 0.62
C GLY A 80 -1.57 -0.99 -0.32
N MET A 81 -1.05 -2.11 0.21
CA MET A 81 -0.76 -3.32 -0.57
C MET A 81 -1.95 -4.29 -0.65
N LEU A 82 -3.05 -3.97 0.03
CA LEU A 82 -4.27 -4.79 0.03
C LEU A 82 -5.34 -4.13 -0.85
N THR A 83 -6.07 -4.96 -1.59
CA THR A 83 -7.30 -4.54 -2.28
C THR A 83 -8.45 -5.35 -1.70
N VAL A 84 -9.45 -4.66 -1.13
CA VAL A 84 -10.69 -5.32 -0.69
C VAL A 84 -11.40 -5.89 -1.91
N VAL A 85 -11.69 -7.20 -1.87
CA VAL A 85 -12.54 -7.84 -2.88
C VAL A 85 -13.97 -7.44 -2.53
N LYS A 86 -14.51 -6.43 -3.20
CA LYS A 86 -15.94 -6.13 -3.12
C LYS A 86 -16.66 -7.24 -3.88
N ASP A 87 -17.52 -7.98 -3.20
CA ASP A 87 -18.56 -8.73 -3.89
C ASP A 87 -19.40 -7.72 -4.66
N VAL A 88 -19.36 -7.83 -5.99
CA VAL A 88 -20.34 -7.18 -6.86
C VAL A 88 -21.63 -7.98 -6.67
N ASN A 89 -22.42 -7.59 -5.67
CA ASN A 89 -23.83 -7.93 -5.61
C ASN A 89 -24.63 -6.91 -6.43
#